data_AF-A0A1L5KX24-F1
#
_entry.id   AF-A0A1L5KX24-F1
#
_cell.length_a   1.000
_cell.length_b   1.000
_cell.length_c   1.000
_cell.angle_alpha   90.00
_cell.angle_beta   90.00
_cell.angle_gamma   90.00
#
_symmetry.space_group_name_H-M   'P 1'
#
loop_
_entity.id
_entity.type
_entity.pdbx_description
1 polymer ?
#
loop_
_entity_poly.entity_id
_entity_poly.type
_entity_poly.pdbx_seq_one_letter_code
_entity_poly.pdbx_strand_id
1 'polypeptide(L)'
;MLSVAALFFSASCSHADRGGKVETEVPRTSMDPEGLGGRQVLVYEGTLPAASGDGITCVKLTIESREHSGDGTFTLERFYSEVDACRREVSVRRGRRYTLRGIPENADATVWQLVTEEGDETINLLKEGGDTLTLLDAKQRILPSVSGFELILKEKTID
;
A
#
# COMPACT_ATOMS: atom_id res chain seq x y z
N MET A 1 -8.28 26.43 57.78
CA MET A 1 -7.93 25.83 59.10
C MET A 1 -6.80 24.85 58.84
N LEU A 2 -5.58 25.12 59.36
CA LEU A 2 -4.90 24.33 60.40
C LEU A 2 -5.14 22.82 60.30
N SER A 3 -4.21 21.88 60.47
CA SER A 3 -2.76 21.80 60.71
C SER A 3 -2.52 20.32 61.05
N VAL A 4 -1.42 19.73 60.54
CA VAL A 4 -0.53 18.72 61.16
C VAL A 4 -1.14 17.52 61.92
N ALA A 5 -0.73 16.31 61.54
CA ALA A 5 0.09 15.44 62.41
C ALA A 5 0.46 14.12 61.73
N ALA A 6 1.77 13.90 61.61
CA ALA A 6 2.40 12.65 61.25
C ALA A 6 2.26 11.62 62.38
N LEU A 7 2.11 10.34 62.03
CA LEU A 7 2.58 9.25 62.88
C LEU A 7 3.53 8.38 62.05
N PHE A 8 4.81 8.59 62.34
CA PHE A 8 5.89 7.70 62.00
C PHE A 8 5.78 6.45 62.88
N PHE A 9 5.58 5.29 62.27
CA PHE A 9 6.00 4.02 62.88
C PHE A 9 7.23 3.52 62.13
N SER A 10 8.39 3.84 62.70
CA SER A 10 9.65 3.19 62.39
C SER A 10 9.77 1.92 63.23
N ALA A 11 9.96 0.77 62.59
CA ALA A 11 10.68 -0.35 63.19
C ALA A 11 11.45 -1.07 62.08
N SER A 12 12.77 -0.99 62.23
CA SER A 12 13.82 -1.50 61.36
C SER A 12 14.10 -2.97 61.66
N CYS A 13 14.36 -3.77 60.62
CA CYS A 13 15.28 -4.89 60.68
C CYS A 13 16.01 -5.00 59.33
N SER A 14 17.29 -4.63 59.34
CA SER A 14 18.21 -4.66 58.22
C SER A 14 18.55 -6.09 57.79
N HIS A 15 18.48 -6.38 56.48
CA HIS A 15 19.53 -7.14 55.83
C HIS A 15 19.69 -6.66 54.38
N ALA A 16 20.94 -6.59 53.94
CA ALA A 16 21.41 -5.85 52.79
C ALA A 16 21.36 -6.68 51.49
N ASP A 17 21.40 -5.93 50.39
CA ASP A 17 21.82 -6.34 49.03
C ASP A 17 20.76 -7.04 48.17
N ARG A 18 20.17 -6.33 47.20
CA ARG A 18 20.73 -6.19 45.84
C ARG A 18 19.79 -5.32 45.00
N GLY A 19 20.37 -4.47 44.15
CA GLY A 19 19.65 -3.53 43.30
C GLY A 19 18.67 -4.19 42.33
N GLY A 20 17.62 -3.44 42.01
CA GLY A 20 16.64 -3.78 40.99
C GLY A 20 15.73 -2.59 40.74
N LYS A 21 16.25 -1.58 40.05
CA LYS A 21 15.42 -0.53 39.45
C LYS A 21 14.58 -1.23 38.39
N VAL A 22 13.32 -1.52 38.69
CA VAL A 22 12.37 -1.99 37.67
C VAL A 22 12.01 -0.77 36.83
N GLU A 23 12.91 -0.41 35.92
CA GLU A 23 12.52 0.36 34.75
C GLU A 23 11.62 -0.57 33.96
N THR A 24 10.32 -0.25 33.96
CA THR A 24 9.38 -0.86 33.01
C THR A 24 9.76 -0.33 31.65
N GLU A 25 10.72 -1.01 31.01
CA GLU A 25 10.98 -0.85 29.60
C GLU A 25 9.72 -1.30 28.87
N VAL A 26 8.97 -0.33 28.35
CA VAL A 26 7.98 -0.61 27.30
C VAL A 26 8.77 -1.28 26.19
N PRO A 27 8.52 -2.56 25.84
CA PRO A 27 9.26 -3.19 24.77
C PRO A 27 9.00 -2.37 23.51
N ARG A 28 10.02 -1.65 23.04
CA ARG A 28 10.04 -1.21 21.65
C ARG A 28 10.20 -2.50 20.88
N THR A 29 9.10 -3.09 20.45
CA THR A 29 9.13 -4.17 19.47
C THR A 29 9.81 -3.57 18.24
N SER A 30 11.12 -3.77 18.13
CA SER A 30 11.84 -3.65 16.88
C SER A 30 11.09 -4.57 15.92
N MET A 31 10.44 -3.97 14.93
CA MET A 31 9.73 -4.70 13.89
C MET A 31 10.81 -5.40 13.07
N ASP A 32 11.20 -6.60 13.47
CA ASP A 32 12.14 -7.42 12.71
C ASP A 32 11.55 -7.68 11.32
N PRO A 33 12.28 -7.42 10.22
CA PRO A 33 11.80 -7.65 8.87
C PRO A 33 11.67 -9.14 8.51
N GLU A 34 11.97 -10.04 9.45
CA GLU A 34 12.07 -11.50 9.25
C GLU A 34 10.74 -12.17 8.88
N GLY A 35 9.60 -11.50 9.04
CA GLY A 35 8.27 -12.03 8.68
C GLY A 35 7.67 -11.51 7.37
N LEU A 36 8.33 -10.57 6.68
CA LEU A 36 7.73 -9.88 5.54
C LEU A 36 7.97 -10.60 4.19
N GLY A 37 8.83 -11.61 4.17
CA GLY A 37 9.20 -12.35 2.96
C GLY A 37 10.15 -11.58 2.03
N GLY A 38 10.39 -12.17 0.86
CA GLY A 38 11.30 -11.65 -0.16
C GLY A 38 10.87 -10.30 -0.72
N ARG A 39 11.80 -9.62 -1.40
CA ARG A 39 11.43 -8.41 -2.17
C ARG A 39 10.67 -8.86 -3.41
N GLN A 40 9.46 -8.37 -3.59
CA GLN A 40 8.60 -8.73 -4.70
C GLN A 40 8.45 -7.56 -5.67
N VAL A 41 8.56 -7.86 -6.96
CA VAL A 41 8.23 -6.96 -8.07
C VAL A 41 7.13 -7.61 -8.92
N LEU A 42 6.04 -6.89 -9.15
CA LEU A 42 4.96 -7.30 -10.04
C LEU A 42 4.85 -6.30 -11.18
N VAL A 43 4.75 -6.78 -12.42
CA VAL A 43 4.56 -5.95 -13.61
C VAL A 43 3.24 -6.32 -14.26
N TYR A 44 2.32 -5.37 -14.33
CA TYR A 44 1.04 -5.49 -15.01
C TYR A 44 1.02 -4.62 -16.27
N GLU A 45 0.37 -5.10 -17.32
CA GLU A 45 0.18 -4.35 -18.57
C GLU A 45 -1.26 -4.40 -19.07
N GLY A 46 -1.70 -3.33 -19.71
CA GLY A 46 -3.01 -3.24 -20.34
C GLY A 46 -3.12 -2.05 -21.28
N THR A 47 -4.31 -1.83 -21.84
CA THR A 47 -4.57 -0.75 -22.80
C THR A 47 -5.81 0.05 -22.41
N LEU A 48 -5.74 1.36 -22.59
CA LEU A 48 -6.85 2.30 -22.44
C LEU A 48 -7.21 2.87 -23.81
N PRO A 49 -8.49 3.10 -24.11
CA PRO A 49 -8.87 4.04 -25.16
C PRO A 49 -8.20 5.38 -24.87
N ALA A 50 -7.60 5.99 -25.88
CA ALA A 50 -7.06 7.33 -25.71
C ALA A 50 -8.18 8.33 -25.42
N ALA A 51 -7.89 9.33 -24.57
CA ALA A 51 -8.84 10.38 -24.24
C ALA A 51 -9.27 11.21 -25.47
N SER A 52 -8.45 11.22 -26.53
CA SER A 52 -8.74 11.86 -27.82
C SER A 52 -9.74 11.09 -28.69
N GLY A 53 -10.01 9.81 -28.40
CA GLY A 53 -10.85 8.94 -29.21
C GLY A 53 -10.15 8.23 -30.38
N ASP A 54 -8.97 8.71 -30.80
CA ASP A 54 -8.28 8.26 -32.03
C ASP A 54 -7.00 7.43 -31.76
N GLY A 55 -6.92 6.74 -30.63
CA GLY A 55 -5.72 5.94 -30.31
C GLY A 55 -5.87 5.01 -29.12
N ILE A 56 -4.76 4.33 -28.82
CA ILE A 56 -4.63 3.42 -27.68
C ILE A 56 -3.50 3.93 -26.78
N THR A 57 -3.77 4.02 -25.49
CA THR A 57 -2.74 4.24 -24.47
C THR A 57 -2.36 2.91 -23.86
N CYS A 58 -1.13 2.45 -24.11
CA CYS A 58 -0.58 1.29 -23.40
C CYS A 58 -0.17 1.72 -21.98
N VAL A 59 -0.47 0.88 -21.02
CA VAL A 59 -0.20 1.11 -19.60
C VAL A 59 0.69 0.00 -19.09
N LYS A 60 1.75 0.36 -18.36
CA LYS A 60 2.56 -0.56 -17.58
C LYS A 60 2.59 -0.09 -16.13
N LEU A 61 2.17 -0.97 -15.22
CA LEU A 61 2.17 -0.74 -13.78
C LEU A 61 3.16 -1.70 -13.12
N THR A 62 4.20 -1.13 -12.53
CA THR A 62 5.17 -1.89 -11.72
C THR A 62 4.87 -1.65 -10.25
N ILE A 63 4.70 -2.72 -9.47
CA ILE A 63 4.51 -2.70 -8.01
C ILE A 63 5.74 -3.29 -7.35
N GLU A 64 6.28 -2.60 -6.36
CA GLU A 64 7.35 -3.11 -5.50
C GLU A 64 6.84 -3.21 -4.06
N SER A 65 7.02 -4.37 -3.44
CA SER A 65 6.59 -4.63 -2.06
C SER A 65 7.36 -5.79 -1.45
N ARG A 66 7.13 -6.09 -0.17
CA ARG A 66 7.55 -7.37 0.41
C ARG A 66 6.45 -8.40 0.15
N GLU A 67 6.81 -9.67 -0.01
CA GLU A 67 5.86 -10.74 -0.38
C GLU A 67 4.63 -10.82 0.55
N HIS A 68 4.82 -10.56 1.83
CA HIS A 68 3.77 -10.60 2.85
C HIS A 68 3.36 -9.20 3.32
N SER A 69 3.68 -8.15 2.56
CA SER A 69 3.26 -6.78 2.81
C SER A 69 1.97 -6.45 2.07
N GLY A 70 1.01 -5.92 2.82
CA GLY A 70 -0.19 -5.32 2.26
C GLY A 70 0.13 -4.08 1.41
N ASP A 71 1.17 -3.32 1.71
CA ASP A 71 1.46 -2.04 1.04
C ASP A 71 2.77 -2.09 0.23
N GLY A 72 2.96 -1.11 -0.64
CA GLY A 72 4.15 -1.00 -1.48
C GLY A 72 4.31 0.36 -2.13
N THR A 73 5.15 0.40 -3.16
CA THR A 73 5.31 1.52 -4.09
C THR A 73 4.85 1.12 -5.47
N PHE A 74 4.60 2.10 -6.33
CA PHE A 74 4.31 1.85 -7.73
C PHE A 74 5.08 2.79 -8.66
N THR A 75 5.27 2.32 -9.89
CA THR A 75 5.59 3.14 -11.07
C THR A 75 4.54 2.85 -12.13
N LEU A 76 3.85 3.89 -12.61
CA LEU A 76 2.86 3.82 -13.67
C LEU A 76 3.39 4.53 -14.91
N GLU A 77 3.65 3.77 -15.97
CA GLU A 77 4.11 4.26 -17.26
C GLU A 77 2.95 4.20 -18.26
N ARG A 78 2.67 5.31 -18.95
CA ARG A 78 1.69 5.37 -20.03
C ARG A 78 2.38 5.75 -21.33
N PHE A 79 2.10 5.00 -22.37
CA PHE A 79 2.63 5.20 -23.72
C PHE A 79 1.45 5.44 -24.66
N TYR A 80 1.43 6.58 -25.32
CA TYR A 80 0.44 6.84 -26.36
C TYR A 80 0.93 6.27 -27.70
N SER A 81 0.07 5.51 -28.40
CA SER A 81 0.29 5.07 -29.78
C SER A 81 -0.86 5.57 -30.64
N GLU A 82 -0.53 6.45 -31.60
CA GLU A 82 -1.39 6.70 -32.75
C GLU A 82 -1.18 5.60 -33.78
N VAL A 83 -2.14 5.43 -34.69
CA VAL A 83 -2.15 4.37 -35.71
C VAL A 83 -0.96 4.50 -36.69
N ASP A 84 -0.31 5.67 -36.77
CA ASP A 84 0.77 5.97 -37.75
C ASP A 84 2.04 6.66 -37.19
N ALA A 85 2.20 6.80 -35.87
CA ALA A 85 3.33 7.54 -35.28
C ALA A 85 4.27 6.68 -34.43
N CYS A 86 5.58 6.97 -34.54
CA CYS A 86 6.62 6.39 -33.69
C CYS A 86 6.34 6.70 -32.20
N ARG A 87 6.11 5.64 -31.41
CA ARG A 87 5.88 5.62 -29.95
C ARG A 87 6.58 6.78 -29.23
N ARG A 88 5.85 7.86 -28.94
CA ARG A 88 6.36 9.03 -28.22
C ARG A 88 5.27 9.71 -27.41
N GLU A 89 5.20 9.31 -26.15
CA GLU A 89 5.23 10.16 -24.95
C GLU A 89 5.11 9.17 -23.78
N VAL A 90 6.04 9.23 -22.82
CA VAL A 90 6.01 8.38 -21.63
C VAL A 90 5.60 9.26 -20.46
N SER A 91 4.32 9.22 -20.09
CA SER A 91 3.94 9.80 -18.80
C SER A 91 4.33 8.79 -17.74
N VAL A 92 5.25 9.15 -16.84
CA VAL A 92 5.63 8.32 -15.70
C VAL A 92 5.10 8.96 -14.43
N ARG A 93 4.39 8.17 -13.62
CA ARG A 93 3.95 8.54 -12.27
C ARG A 93 4.49 7.54 -11.27
N ARG A 94 4.79 8.02 -10.07
CA ARG A 94 5.27 7.19 -8.95
C ARG A 94 4.47 7.51 -7.72
N GLY A 95 4.54 6.61 -6.73
CA GLY A 95 3.90 6.84 -5.46
C GLY A 95 3.72 5.60 -4.61
N ARG A 96 2.77 5.70 -3.69
CA ARG A 96 2.46 4.65 -2.71
C ARG A 96 1.28 3.83 -3.19
N ARG A 97 1.38 2.52 -3.00
CA ARG A 97 0.26 1.59 -3.13
C ARG A 97 -0.18 1.18 -1.73
N TYR A 98 -1.45 1.43 -1.42
CA TYR A 98 -2.11 0.96 -0.21
C TYR A 98 -3.07 -0.18 -0.53
N THR A 99 -3.19 -1.15 0.39
CA THR A 99 -4.27 -2.14 0.31
C THR A 99 -5.45 -1.73 1.16
N LEU A 100 -6.60 -1.62 0.52
CA LEU A 100 -7.90 -1.40 1.15
C LEU A 100 -8.73 -2.68 1.04
N ARG A 101 -9.67 -2.84 1.98
CA ARG A 101 -10.62 -3.95 1.99
C ARG A 101 -12.01 -3.44 1.67
N GLY A 102 -12.66 -4.14 0.74
CA GLY A 102 -14.04 -3.95 0.36
C GLY A 102 -14.24 -2.99 -0.81
N ILE A 103 -15.28 -3.28 -1.57
CA ILE A 103 -16.01 -2.36 -2.46
C ILE A 103 -17.49 -2.40 -2.05
N PRO A 104 -18.33 -1.44 -2.47
CA PRO A 104 -19.75 -1.42 -2.09
C PRO A 104 -20.50 -2.73 -2.37
N GLU A 105 -20.13 -3.44 -3.44
CA GLU A 105 -20.74 -4.70 -3.87
C GLU A 105 -20.15 -5.94 -3.19
N ASN A 106 -18.95 -5.85 -2.62
CA ASN A 106 -18.23 -6.96 -2.00
C ASN A 106 -17.29 -6.49 -0.88
N ALA A 107 -17.66 -6.73 0.37
CA ALA A 107 -16.89 -6.32 1.55
C ALA A 107 -15.54 -7.04 1.72
N ASP A 108 -15.34 -8.17 1.04
CA ASP A 108 -14.10 -8.96 1.08
C ASP A 108 -13.14 -8.67 -0.08
N ALA A 109 -13.53 -7.78 -1.00
CA ALA A 109 -12.69 -7.39 -2.11
C ALA A 109 -11.35 -6.81 -1.64
N THR A 110 -10.27 -7.10 -2.38
CA THR A 110 -8.97 -6.43 -2.17
C THR A 110 -8.85 -5.31 -3.18
N VAL A 111 -8.63 -4.09 -2.70
CA VAL A 111 -8.45 -2.91 -3.54
C VAL A 111 -7.03 -2.38 -3.35
N TRP A 112 -6.36 -2.09 -4.45
CA TRP A 112 -5.10 -1.35 -4.44
C TRP A 112 -5.38 0.11 -4.78
N GLN A 113 -5.07 0.98 -3.83
CA GLN A 113 -5.14 2.42 -4.00
C GLN A 113 -3.74 2.96 -4.30
N LEU A 114 -3.55 3.51 -5.50
CA LEU A 114 -2.33 4.17 -5.92
C LEU A 114 -2.48 5.67 -5.65
N VAL A 115 -1.61 6.21 -4.80
CA VAL A 115 -1.57 7.65 -4.49
C VAL A 115 -0.25 8.19 -5.01
N THR A 116 -0.31 9.17 -5.91
CA THR A 116 0.89 9.80 -6.50
C THR A 116 1.74 10.47 -5.42
N GLU A 117 3.05 10.58 -5.65
CA GLU A 117 3.96 11.28 -4.74
C GLU A 117 3.54 12.75 -4.52
N GLU A 118 2.98 13.37 -5.55
CA GLU A 118 2.43 14.72 -5.52
C GLU A 118 1.10 14.80 -4.73
N GLY A 119 0.44 13.67 -4.48
CA GLY A 119 -0.84 13.59 -3.75
C GLY A 119 -2.04 14.17 -4.49
N ASP A 120 -1.90 14.45 -5.78
CA ASP A 120 -2.91 15.08 -6.64
C ASP A 120 -3.81 14.07 -7.36
N GLU A 121 -3.41 12.80 -7.43
CA GLU A 121 -4.13 11.74 -8.11
C GLU A 121 -4.21 10.48 -7.25
N THR A 122 -5.40 9.88 -7.25
CA THR A 122 -5.68 8.60 -6.59
C THR A 122 -6.36 7.68 -7.58
N ILE A 123 -5.79 6.49 -7.77
CA ILE A 123 -6.31 5.46 -8.68
C ILE A 123 -6.67 4.24 -7.84
N ASN A 124 -7.92 3.78 -7.94
CA ASN A 124 -8.38 2.59 -7.24
C ASN A 124 -8.47 1.42 -8.22
N LEU A 125 -7.81 0.31 -7.90
CA LEU A 125 -7.79 -0.90 -8.71
C LEU A 125 -8.33 -2.07 -7.87
N LEU A 126 -9.36 -2.74 -8.37
CA LEU A 126 -9.82 -4.01 -7.81
C LEU A 126 -8.82 -5.10 -8.17
N LYS A 127 -8.34 -5.84 -7.16
CA LYS A 127 -7.51 -7.02 -7.37
C LYS A 127 -8.39 -8.25 -7.55
N GLU A 128 -8.48 -8.75 -8.77
CA GLU A 128 -9.28 -9.92 -9.14
C GLU A 128 -8.36 -11.14 -9.28
N GLY A 129 -8.36 -12.02 -8.28
CA GLY A 129 -7.42 -13.14 -8.25
C GLY A 129 -5.95 -12.68 -8.19
N GLY A 130 -5.02 -13.53 -8.65
CA GLY A 130 -3.59 -13.23 -8.67
C GLY A 130 -3.18 -12.20 -9.72
N ASP A 131 -3.82 -12.25 -10.88
CA ASP A 131 -3.21 -11.82 -12.15
C ASP A 131 -3.92 -10.65 -12.83
N THR A 132 -5.13 -10.26 -12.38
CA THR A 132 -5.91 -9.19 -13.01
C THR A 132 -6.17 -8.04 -12.05
N LEU A 133 -6.04 -6.81 -12.56
CA LEU A 133 -6.45 -5.59 -11.89
C LEU A 133 -7.47 -4.83 -12.76
N THR A 134 -8.58 -4.43 -12.14
CA THR A 134 -9.67 -3.72 -12.82
C THR A 134 -9.83 -2.32 -12.24
N LEU A 135 -9.96 -1.30 -13.09
CA LEU A 135 -10.13 0.08 -12.63
C LEU A 135 -11.50 0.30 -12.00
N LEU A 136 -11.51 0.93 -10.84
CA LEU A 136 -12.70 1.35 -10.12
C LEU A 136 -12.93 2.85 -10.27
N ASP A 137 -14.18 3.28 -10.09
CA ASP A 137 -14.50 4.69 -9.96
C ASP A 137 -13.99 5.30 -8.64
N ALA A 138 -14.13 6.62 -8.47
CA ALA A 138 -13.73 7.32 -7.26
C ALA A 138 -14.46 6.85 -5.99
N LYS A 139 -15.60 6.16 -6.14
CA LYS A 139 -16.39 5.57 -5.05
C LYS A 139 -16.15 4.06 -4.91
N GLN A 140 -15.10 3.54 -5.54
CA GLN A 140 -14.73 2.12 -5.56
C GLN A 140 -15.77 1.19 -6.18
N ARG A 141 -16.63 1.70 -7.06
CA ARG A 141 -17.60 0.87 -7.79
C ARG A 141 -17.02 0.41 -9.11
N ILE A 142 -17.43 -0.77 -9.53
CA ILE A 142 -17.14 -1.29 -10.88
C ILE A 142 -17.85 -0.41 -11.90
N LEU A 143 -17.16 -0.01 -12.96
CA LEU A 143 -17.72 0.81 -14.03
C LEU A 143 -18.67 -0.03 -14.91
N PRO A 144 -19.98 0.28 -14.99
CA PRO A 144 -20.92 -0.52 -15.77
C PRO A 144 -20.70 -0.37 -17.29
N SER A 145 -20.71 -1.49 -18.01
CA SER A 145 -20.84 -1.65 -19.47
C SER A 145 -19.75 -1.09 -20.42
N VAL A 146 -18.63 -0.55 -19.93
CA VAL A 146 -17.47 -0.18 -20.78
C VAL A 146 -16.11 -0.51 -20.17
N SER A 147 -16.04 -1.38 -19.15
CA SER A 147 -14.78 -1.69 -18.46
C SER A 147 -13.88 -2.64 -19.29
N GLY A 148 -13.39 -2.18 -20.44
CA GLY A 148 -12.33 -2.81 -21.22
C GLY A 148 -10.93 -2.47 -20.71
N PHE A 149 -10.81 -1.98 -19.47
CA PHE A 149 -9.53 -1.72 -18.84
C PHE A 149 -9.25 -2.74 -17.75
N GLU A 150 -8.47 -3.72 -18.15
CA GLU A 150 -7.85 -4.70 -17.27
C GLU A 150 -6.34 -4.54 -17.41
N LEU A 151 -5.63 -4.55 -16.28
CA LEU A 151 -4.19 -4.75 -16.28
C LEU A 151 -3.93 -6.21 -15.92
N ILE A 152 -3.18 -6.89 -16.79
CA ILE A 152 -2.86 -8.31 -16.64
C ILE A 152 -1.41 -8.46 -16.23
N LEU A 153 -1.14 -9.29 -15.23
CA LEU A 153 0.19 -9.61 -14.74
C LEU A 153 1.01 -10.22 -15.88
N LYS A 154 2.18 -9.63 -16.13
CA LYS A 154 3.16 -10.08 -17.13
C LYS A 154 4.39 -10.68 -16.49
N GLU A 155 4.82 -10.14 -15.36
CA GLU A 155 6.04 -10.56 -14.67
C GLU A 155 5.84 -10.53 -13.16
N LYS A 156 6.40 -11.53 -12.48
CA LYS A 156 6.49 -11.61 -11.03
C LYS A 156 7.89 -12.11 -10.65
N THR A 157 8.63 -11.30 -9.92
CA THR A 157 9.97 -11.61 -9.42
C THR A 157 9.98 -11.52 -7.91
N ILE A 158 10.62 -12.48 -7.23
CA ILE A 158 10.81 -12.50 -5.78
C ILE A 158 12.29 -12.77 -5.51
N ASP A 159 12.92 -11.85 -4.78
CA ASP A 159 14.32 -11.93 -4.32
C ASP A 159 14.41 -12.52 -2.90
#